data_AF-A0A9D2EBE0-F1
#
_entry.id   AF-A0A9D2EBE0-F1
#
_cell.length_a   1.000
_cell.length_b   1.000
_cell.length_c   1.000
_cell.angle_alpha   90.00
_cell.angle_beta   90.00
_cell.angle_gamma   90.00
#
_symmetry.space_group_name_H-M   'P 1'
#
loop_
_entity.id
_entity.type
_entity.pdbx_description
1 polymer ?
#
loop_
_entity_poly.entity_id
_entity_poly.type
_entity_poly.pdbx_seq_one_letter_code
_entity_poly.pdbx_strand_id
1 'polypeptide(L)'
;MDGDGHIIPEGPDEGNSGQGAAVSVMARLLTEFEHLGLDEQLVRMGTGGALLERLLSLDLDEAEDAALVEAVAAANRISACAEALMGRAAGVLAERASMNPPALAPESVDADSGEVSAEDAEKGCTAPEELAVRLGWTRPQCRALVRRGRAWGRHLVNTGTELRLGRIDTGRARVIADGLAECSWQMAMAVEDAVLPGAPQRTAGQLRRDIARALIAVDPAEAEARAARRQERRRVSRPRALADETAAMTIEGPAAAVLALDQALHARAKAAKADGDTRTIDQLRFDALAGIGSEALATGYLGPKEWG
;
A
#
# COMPACT_ATOMS: atom_id res chain seq x y z
N MET A 1 77.89 -27.75 -18.38
CA MET A 1 78.21 -27.06 -19.62
C MET A 1 77.05 -27.33 -20.57
N ASP A 2 75.87 -26.81 -20.26
CA ASP A 2 75.33 -25.46 -20.59
C ASP A 2 74.22 -25.77 -21.62
N GLY A 3 72.92 -25.57 -21.40
CA GLY A 3 72.27 -24.56 -20.60
C GLY A 3 71.96 -23.35 -21.49
N ASP A 4 70.94 -23.46 -22.34
CA ASP A 4 70.29 -22.27 -22.94
C ASP A 4 68.82 -22.58 -23.27
N GLY A 5 67.96 -22.21 -22.32
CA GLY A 5 66.52 -22.15 -22.50
C GLY A 5 66.16 -20.78 -23.07
N HIS A 6 65.58 -20.77 -24.27
CA HIS A 6 65.07 -19.56 -24.89
C HIS A 6 63.70 -19.22 -24.28
N ILE A 7 63.69 -18.19 -23.43
CA ILE A 7 62.50 -17.61 -22.80
C ILE A 7 61.77 -16.76 -23.86
N ILE A 8 60.52 -17.10 -24.15
CA ILE A 8 59.57 -16.25 -24.88
C ILE A 8 59.19 -15.08 -23.96
N PRO A 9 59.21 -13.81 -24.40
CA PRO A 9 58.75 -12.72 -23.55
C PRO A 9 57.23 -12.79 -23.42
N GLU A 10 56.75 -12.95 -22.19
CA GLU A 10 55.36 -12.65 -21.83
C GLU A 10 55.08 -11.19 -22.20
N GLY A 11 54.09 -10.98 -23.08
CA GLY A 11 53.56 -9.66 -23.38
C GLY A 11 52.93 -9.04 -22.12
N PRO A 12 52.82 -7.70 -22.05
CA PRO A 12 52.28 -7.05 -20.88
C PRO A 12 50.82 -7.44 -20.68
N ASP A 13 50.54 -7.84 -19.45
CA ASP A 13 49.25 -8.14 -18.85
C ASP A 13 48.25 -6.98 -19.06
N GLU A 14 47.39 -7.09 -20.08
CA GLU A 14 46.30 -6.15 -20.38
C GLU A 14 45.08 -6.32 -19.44
N GLY A 15 45.20 -7.08 -18.34
CA GLY A 15 44.10 -7.33 -17.39
C GLY A 15 43.87 -6.22 -16.34
N ASN A 16 44.78 -5.27 -16.16
CA ASN A 16 44.77 -4.34 -15.01
C ASN A 16 44.33 -2.89 -15.34
N SER A 17 44.24 -2.51 -16.62
CA SER A 17 43.93 -1.14 -17.04
C SER A 17 42.45 -0.75 -16.88
N GLY A 18 41.53 -1.71 -17.09
CA GLY A 18 40.09 -1.49 -16.93
C GLY A 18 39.62 -1.39 -15.47
N GLN A 19 40.23 -2.18 -14.57
CA GLN A 19 39.91 -2.17 -13.14
C GLN A 19 40.38 -0.85 -12.48
N GLY A 20 41.58 -0.36 -12.84
CA GLY A 20 42.11 0.92 -12.36
C GLY A 20 41.31 2.13 -12.84
N ALA A 21 40.81 2.10 -14.08
CA ALA A 21 39.94 3.14 -14.62
C ALA A 21 38.58 3.19 -13.89
N ALA A 22 37.94 2.04 -13.65
CA ALA A 22 36.68 1.98 -12.91
C ALA A 22 36.81 2.46 -11.45
N VAL A 23 37.91 2.08 -10.77
CA VAL A 23 38.20 2.56 -9.41
C VAL A 23 38.46 4.07 -9.39
N SER A 24 39.18 4.60 -10.38
CA SER A 24 39.43 6.04 -10.50
C SER A 24 38.15 6.85 -10.78
N VAL A 25 37.25 6.32 -11.63
CA VAL A 25 35.94 6.94 -11.89
C VAL A 25 35.07 6.91 -10.64
N MET A 26 35.03 5.78 -9.92
CA MET A 26 34.27 5.66 -8.68
C MET A 26 34.79 6.60 -7.58
N ALA A 27 36.11 6.70 -7.43
CA ALA A 27 36.73 7.63 -6.49
C ALA A 27 36.36 9.08 -6.80
N ARG A 28 36.39 9.49 -8.08
CA ARG A 28 35.96 10.83 -8.50
C ARG A 28 34.49 11.09 -8.20
N LEU A 29 33.61 10.14 -8.51
CA LEU A 29 32.17 10.26 -8.23
C LEU A 29 31.88 10.36 -6.73
N LEU A 30 32.64 9.64 -5.89
CA LEU A 30 32.51 9.74 -4.43
C LEU A 30 32.99 11.10 -3.91
N THR A 31 34.12 11.62 -4.39
CA THR A 31 34.60 12.96 -4.03
C THR A 31 33.63 14.04 -4.49
N GLU A 32 33.10 13.94 -5.71
CA GLU A 32 32.06 14.86 -6.21
C GLU A 32 30.80 14.80 -5.33
N PHE A 33 30.39 13.61 -4.89
CA PHE A 33 29.25 13.42 -4.01
C PHE A 33 29.48 14.04 -2.61
N GLU A 34 30.67 13.88 -2.04
CA GLU A 34 31.05 14.46 -0.73
C GLU A 34 31.01 15.99 -0.74
N HIS A 35 31.20 16.63 -1.90
CA HIS A 35 31.13 18.08 -2.06
C HIS A 35 29.71 18.63 -2.25
N LEU A 36 28.70 17.78 -2.43
CA LEU A 36 27.30 18.23 -2.55
C LEU A 36 26.75 18.71 -1.21
N GLY A 37 25.75 19.59 -1.27
CA GLY A 37 24.94 19.94 -0.10
C GLY A 37 24.25 18.72 0.52
N LEU A 38 23.96 18.77 1.82
CA LEU A 38 23.37 17.64 2.54
C LEU A 38 22.02 17.20 1.93
N ASP A 39 21.18 18.16 1.56
CA ASP A 39 19.92 17.95 0.86
C ASP A 39 20.13 17.16 -0.45
N GLU A 40 21.09 17.58 -1.27
CA GLU A 40 21.38 16.94 -2.55
C GLU A 40 22.01 15.53 -2.38
N GLN A 41 22.85 15.35 -1.36
CA GLN A 41 23.38 14.04 -0.98
C GLN A 41 22.24 13.09 -0.65
N LEU A 42 21.30 13.50 0.22
CA LEU A 42 20.18 12.67 0.65
C LEU A 42 19.32 12.24 -0.54
N VAL A 43 19.00 13.13 -1.47
CA VAL A 43 18.21 12.82 -2.68
C VAL A 43 18.85 11.69 -3.50
N ARG A 44 20.17 11.75 -3.71
CA ARG A 44 20.91 10.84 -4.61
C ARG A 44 21.20 9.47 -4.00
N MET A 45 21.19 9.33 -2.68
CA MET A 45 21.45 8.06 -2.00
C MET A 45 20.32 7.04 -2.22
N GLY A 46 20.67 5.77 -2.42
CA GLY A 46 19.69 4.66 -2.48
C GLY A 46 19.14 4.28 -1.10
N THR A 47 18.15 3.38 -1.06
CA THR A 47 17.48 2.90 0.19
C THR A 47 18.30 1.92 1.04
N GLY A 48 19.63 1.94 0.90
CA GLY A 48 20.56 1.03 1.58
C GLY A 48 21.01 1.51 2.96
N GLY A 49 21.83 0.69 3.64
CA GLY A 49 22.34 0.98 4.99
C GLY A 49 23.05 2.33 5.11
N ALA A 50 23.80 2.75 4.07
CA ALA A 50 24.49 4.04 4.04
C ALA A 50 23.54 5.24 4.24
N LEU A 51 22.32 5.20 3.69
CA LEU A 51 21.34 6.29 3.88
C LEU A 51 20.83 6.32 5.32
N LEU A 52 20.59 5.16 5.92
CA LEU A 52 20.18 5.07 7.31
C LEU A 52 21.27 5.58 8.26
N GLU A 53 22.50 5.12 8.07
CA GLU A 53 23.66 5.58 8.83
C GLU A 53 23.85 7.09 8.71
N ARG A 54 23.70 7.63 7.48
CA ARG A 54 23.76 9.07 7.26
C ARG A 54 22.67 9.81 8.05
N LEU A 55 21.40 9.41 7.93
CA LEU A 55 20.29 10.04 8.67
C LEU A 55 20.46 9.98 10.18
N LEU A 56 20.95 8.86 10.72
CA LEU A 56 21.18 8.69 12.16
C LEU A 56 22.36 9.53 12.70
N SER A 57 23.24 10.01 11.82
CA SER A 57 24.38 10.86 12.17
C SER A 57 24.09 12.36 12.00
N LEU A 58 22.92 12.74 11.49
CA LEU A 58 22.55 14.15 11.36
C LEU A 58 22.17 14.74 12.71
N ASP A 59 22.67 15.93 12.98
CA ASP A 59 22.11 16.80 14.01
C ASP A 59 20.89 17.52 13.41
N LEU A 60 19.70 17.05 13.77
CA LEU A 60 18.44 17.59 13.23
C LEU A 60 18.10 18.96 13.80
N ASP A 61 18.66 19.35 14.96
CA ASP A 61 18.39 20.64 15.58
C ASP A 61 19.20 21.77 14.91
N GLU A 62 20.35 21.44 14.32
CA GLU A 62 21.24 22.37 13.61
C GLU A 62 21.10 22.30 12.08
N ALA A 63 20.28 21.39 11.55
CA ALA A 63 20.09 21.23 10.10
C ALA A 63 19.22 22.34 9.50
N GLU A 64 19.56 22.76 8.28
CA GLU A 64 18.76 23.73 7.52
C GLU A 64 17.39 23.14 7.12
N ASP A 65 16.38 24.00 6.99
CA ASP A 65 15.00 23.61 6.65
C ASP A 65 14.91 22.71 5.40
N ALA A 66 15.69 23.03 4.35
CA ALA A 66 15.72 22.23 3.12
C ALA A 66 16.29 20.82 3.37
N ALA A 67 17.34 20.71 4.18
CA ALA A 67 17.91 19.42 4.55
C ALA A 67 16.95 18.60 5.44
N LEU A 68 16.16 19.25 6.29
CA LEU A 68 15.13 18.58 7.09
C LEU A 68 14.01 17.99 6.21
N VAL A 69 13.59 18.72 5.18
CA VAL A 69 12.61 18.21 4.20
C VAL A 69 13.16 16.96 3.50
N GLU A 70 14.42 17.00 3.05
CA GLU A 70 15.05 15.85 2.39
C GLU A 70 15.35 14.69 3.35
N ALA A 71 15.64 14.97 4.62
CA ALA A 71 15.80 13.94 5.65
C ALA A 71 14.49 13.17 5.88
N VAL A 72 13.36 13.88 5.95
CA VAL A 72 12.02 13.25 6.03
C VAL A 72 11.73 12.42 4.77
N ALA A 73 12.04 12.96 3.59
CA ALA A 73 11.85 12.24 2.33
C ALA A 73 12.71 10.96 2.28
N ALA A 74 13.99 11.04 2.65
CA ALA A 74 14.91 9.92 2.74
C ALA A 74 14.46 8.85 3.75
N ALA A 75 14.03 9.26 4.95
CA ALA A 75 13.49 8.34 5.96
C ALA A 75 12.22 7.63 5.46
N ASN A 76 11.36 8.32 4.70
CA ASN A 76 10.20 7.71 4.07
C ASN A 76 10.59 6.68 2.98
N ARG A 77 11.66 6.92 2.22
CA ARG A 77 12.20 5.93 1.26
C ARG A 77 12.75 4.69 1.94
N ILE A 78 13.44 4.83 3.09
CA ILE A 78 13.84 3.68 3.92
C ILE A 78 12.61 2.94 4.44
N SER A 79 11.60 3.66 4.93
CA SER A 79 10.36 3.06 5.41
C SER A 79 9.65 2.26 4.32
N ALA A 80 9.62 2.77 3.09
CA ALA A 80 9.12 2.08 1.91
C ALA A 80 9.91 0.78 1.61
N CYS A 81 11.24 0.85 1.65
CA CYS A 81 12.11 -0.31 1.49
C CYS A 81 11.84 -1.39 2.56
N ALA A 82 11.71 -0.99 3.82
CA ALA A 82 11.38 -1.88 4.92
C ALA A 82 10.00 -2.54 4.73
N GLU A 83 8.99 -1.78 4.28
CA GLU A 83 7.67 -2.34 3.95
C GLU A 83 7.74 -3.36 2.80
N ALA A 84 8.51 -3.07 1.75
CA ALA A 84 8.70 -4.03 0.66
C ALA A 84 9.35 -5.33 1.15
N LEU A 85 10.35 -5.24 2.03
CA LEU A 85 10.98 -6.40 2.63
C LEU A 85 10.01 -7.20 3.53
N MET A 86 9.29 -6.50 4.41
CA MET A 86 8.27 -7.11 5.28
C MET A 86 7.19 -7.82 4.46
N GLY A 87 6.66 -7.15 3.43
CA GLY A 87 5.67 -7.72 2.53
C GLY A 87 6.21 -8.92 1.76
N ARG A 88 7.42 -8.83 1.19
CA ARG A 88 8.02 -9.95 0.47
C ARG A 88 8.24 -11.16 1.38
N ALA A 89 8.74 -10.95 2.60
CA ALA A 89 8.93 -12.01 3.58
C ALA A 89 7.59 -12.65 3.99
N ALA A 90 6.57 -11.84 4.26
CA ALA A 90 5.22 -12.31 4.59
C ALA A 90 4.59 -13.11 3.44
N GLY A 91 4.74 -12.62 2.20
CA GLY A 91 4.28 -13.32 1.00
C GLY A 91 4.96 -14.67 0.82
N VAL A 92 6.30 -14.72 0.94
CA VAL A 92 7.07 -15.98 0.86
C VAL A 92 6.71 -16.95 1.99
N LEU A 93 6.54 -16.46 3.22
CA LEU A 93 6.11 -17.27 4.36
C LEU A 93 4.76 -17.93 4.06
N ALA A 94 3.82 -17.16 3.52
CA ALA A 94 2.48 -17.64 3.20
C ALA A 94 2.45 -18.72 2.10
N GLU A 95 3.51 -18.89 1.31
CA GLU A 95 3.64 -19.99 0.33
C GLU A 95 4.25 -21.27 0.90
N ARG A 96 4.75 -21.24 2.14
CA ARG A 96 5.39 -22.42 2.74
C ARG A 96 4.34 -23.48 3.06
N ALA A 97 4.65 -24.74 2.79
CA ALA A 97 3.80 -25.86 3.17
C ALA A 97 3.49 -25.90 4.68
N SER A 98 4.43 -25.47 5.52
CA SER A 98 4.24 -25.34 6.97
C SER A 98 3.13 -24.35 7.37
N MET A 99 2.83 -23.37 6.52
CA MET A 99 1.78 -22.37 6.74
C MET A 99 0.46 -22.72 6.05
N ASN A 100 0.39 -23.85 5.32
CA ASN A 100 -0.80 -24.29 4.59
C ASN A 100 -1.07 -25.77 4.93
N PRO A 101 -1.44 -26.08 6.18
CA PRO A 101 -1.65 -27.45 6.62
C PRO A 101 -2.87 -28.06 5.91
N PRO A 102 -2.83 -29.36 5.51
CA PRO A 102 -3.95 -30.00 4.82
C PRO A 102 -5.28 -29.95 5.57
N ALA A 103 -5.24 -29.88 6.91
CA ALA A 103 -6.44 -29.77 7.75
C ALA A 103 -7.21 -28.45 7.59
N LEU A 104 -6.55 -27.41 7.05
CA LEU A 104 -7.17 -26.12 6.74
C LEU A 104 -7.33 -25.92 5.23
N ALA A 105 -7.10 -26.98 4.43
CA ALA A 105 -7.29 -26.88 3.00
C ALA A 105 -8.76 -26.54 2.68
N PRO A 106 -8.99 -25.70 1.66
CA PRO A 106 -10.33 -25.35 1.23
C PRO A 106 -11.12 -26.60 0.83
N GLU A 107 -12.35 -26.73 1.35
CA GLU A 107 -13.22 -27.89 1.09
C GLU A 107 -13.80 -27.90 -0.34
N SER A 108 -13.88 -26.72 -0.97
CA SER A 108 -14.34 -26.59 -2.36
C SER A 108 -13.33 -25.81 -3.20
N VAL A 109 -13.02 -26.39 -4.35
CA VAL A 109 -12.41 -25.71 -5.50
C VAL A 109 -13.52 -25.42 -6.50
N ASP A 110 -13.44 -24.28 -7.17
CA ASP A 110 -14.36 -23.95 -8.25
C ASP A 110 -14.28 -25.06 -9.31
N ALA A 111 -15.43 -25.64 -9.65
CA ALA A 111 -15.48 -26.85 -10.47
C ALA A 111 -15.09 -26.61 -11.94
N ASP A 112 -15.17 -25.35 -12.40
CA ASP A 112 -14.94 -24.97 -13.81
C ASP A 112 -13.49 -24.51 -14.03
N SER A 113 -12.93 -23.80 -13.05
CA SER A 113 -11.54 -23.27 -13.09
C SER A 113 -10.53 -24.11 -12.32
N GLY A 114 -10.97 -24.94 -11.37
CA GLY A 114 -10.11 -25.65 -10.42
C GLY A 114 -9.42 -24.72 -9.40
N GLU A 115 -9.80 -23.44 -9.36
CA GLU A 115 -9.18 -22.43 -8.50
C GLU A 115 -9.87 -22.36 -7.13
N VAL A 116 -9.08 -22.07 -6.10
CA VAL A 116 -9.58 -21.76 -4.75
C VAL A 116 -9.92 -20.27 -4.72
N SER A 117 -11.07 -19.91 -4.16
CA SER A 117 -11.41 -18.49 -3.97
C SER A 117 -10.32 -17.78 -3.15
N ALA A 118 -10.07 -16.50 -3.42
CA ALA A 118 -9.08 -15.73 -2.65
C ALA A 118 -9.39 -15.74 -1.14
N GLU A 119 -10.67 -15.80 -0.77
CA GLU A 119 -11.12 -15.88 0.61
C GLU A 119 -10.79 -17.24 1.25
N ASP A 120 -10.99 -18.34 0.54
CA ASP A 120 -10.73 -19.68 1.07
C ASP A 120 -9.23 -19.99 1.11
N ALA A 121 -8.47 -19.48 0.13
CA ALA A 121 -7.01 -19.50 0.16
C ALA A 121 -6.42 -18.66 1.30
N GLU A 122 -7.13 -17.62 1.75
CA GLU A 122 -6.78 -16.83 2.93
C GLU A 122 -7.09 -17.57 4.23
N LYS A 123 -8.24 -18.28 4.31
CA LYS A 123 -8.62 -19.09 5.47
C LYS A 123 -7.69 -20.29 5.68
N GLY A 124 -7.16 -20.87 4.60
CA GLY A 124 -6.27 -22.03 4.66
C GLY A 124 -4.82 -21.72 5.06
N CYS A 125 -4.46 -20.44 5.21
CA CYS A 125 -3.09 -20.02 5.48
C CYS A 125 -2.93 -19.49 6.91
N THR A 126 -1.98 -20.04 7.69
CA THR A 126 -1.71 -19.65 9.09
C THR A 126 -0.63 -18.58 9.25
N ALA A 127 -0.01 -18.12 8.16
CA ALA A 127 1.02 -17.09 8.20
C ALA A 127 0.57 -15.77 8.86
N PRO A 128 -0.66 -15.27 8.64
CA PRO A 128 -1.14 -14.07 9.32
C PRO A 128 -1.16 -14.22 10.85
N GLU A 129 -1.51 -15.39 11.38
CA GLU A 129 -1.58 -15.69 12.81
C GLU A 129 -0.18 -15.72 13.44
N GLU A 130 0.80 -16.37 12.79
CA GLU A 130 2.19 -16.38 13.25
C GLU A 130 2.77 -14.95 13.30
N LEU A 131 2.49 -14.15 12.26
CA LEU A 131 2.92 -12.75 12.21
C LEU A 131 2.22 -11.90 13.27
N ALA A 132 0.92 -12.13 13.52
CA ALA A 132 0.17 -11.40 14.54
C ALA A 132 0.75 -11.63 15.94
N VAL A 133 1.10 -12.89 16.27
CA VAL A 133 1.77 -13.23 17.53
C VAL A 133 3.13 -12.51 17.63
N ARG A 134 3.94 -12.54 16.56
CA ARG A 134 5.30 -11.98 16.62
C ARG A 134 5.35 -10.46 16.65
N LEU A 135 4.44 -9.79 15.95
CA LEU A 135 4.42 -8.34 15.77
C LEU A 135 3.47 -7.62 16.74
N GLY A 136 2.60 -8.34 17.46
CA GLY A 136 1.54 -7.75 18.28
C GLY A 136 0.49 -7.01 17.45
N TRP A 137 0.38 -7.32 16.16
CA TRP A 137 -0.58 -6.70 15.24
C TRP A 137 -1.91 -7.46 15.22
N THR A 138 -2.96 -6.77 14.81
CA THR A 138 -4.27 -7.41 14.62
C THR A 138 -4.23 -8.38 13.43
N ARG A 139 -5.04 -9.44 13.48
CA ARG A 139 -5.15 -10.41 12.35
C ARG A 139 -5.47 -9.74 11.02
N PRO A 140 -6.41 -8.76 10.91
CA PRO A 140 -6.65 -8.05 9.65
C PRO A 140 -5.43 -7.30 9.11
N GLN A 141 -4.60 -6.72 9.98
CA GLN A 141 -3.36 -6.05 9.56
C GLN A 141 -2.37 -7.05 8.95
N CYS A 142 -2.15 -8.19 9.61
CA CYS A 142 -1.26 -9.23 9.10
C CYS A 142 -1.78 -9.90 7.83
N ARG A 143 -3.10 -10.12 7.72
CA ARG A 143 -3.75 -10.60 6.48
C ARG A 143 -3.54 -9.66 5.31
N ALA A 144 -3.71 -8.35 5.53
CA ALA A 144 -3.44 -7.36 4.51
C ALA A 144 -1.95 -7.35 4.11
N LEU A 145 -1.02 -7.48 5.07
CA LEU A 145 0.41 -7.58 4.78
C LEU A 145 0.73 -8.81 3.91
N VAL A 146 0.22 -9.99 4.28
CA VAL A 146 0.40 -11.23 3.52
C VAL A 146 -0.18 -11.11 2.11
N ARG A 147 -1.42 -10.61 1.99
CA ARG A 147 -2.09 -10.43 0.69
C ARG A 147 -1.28 -9.51 -0.25
N ARG A 148 -0.88 -8.34 0.24
CA ARG A 148 -0.06 -7.39 -0.54
C ARG A 148 1.31 -7.98 -0.86
N GLY A 149 1.93 -8.66 0.09
CA GLY A 149 3.18 -9.38 -0.08
C GLY A 149 3.15 -10.43 -1.20
N ARG A 150 2.08 -11.24 -1.25
CA ARG A 150 1.83 -12.18 -2.34
C ARG A 150 1.65 -11.46 -3.67
N ALA A 151 0.87 -10.37 -3.71
CA ALA A 151 0.66 -9.60 -4.93
C ALA A 151 1.99 -9.03 -5.48
N TRP A 152 2.78 -8.35 -4.64
CA TRP A 152 4.11 -7.84 -4.99
C TRP A 152 5.11 -8.94 -5.39
N GLY A 153 4.91 -10.16 -4.92
CA GLY A 153 5.74 -11.31 -5.25
C GLY A 153 5.37 -12.01 -6.56
N ARG A 154 4.15 -11.79 -7.08
CA ARG A 154 3.58 -12.58 -8.19
C ARG A 154 3.22 -11.73 -9.40
N HIS A 155 2.28 -10.79 -9.26
CA HIS A 155 1.66 -10.08 -10.40
C HIS A 155 1.65 -8.55 -10.26
N LEU A 156 2.13 -8.01 -9.14
CA LEU A 156 2.42 -6.57 -8.95
C LEU A 156 3.91 -6.36 -8.66
N VAL A 157 4.75 -7.03 -9.44
CA VAL A 157 6.21 -7.11 -9.20
C VAL A 157 6.87 -5.74 -9.39
N ASN A 158 6.37 -4.94 -10.33
CA ASN A 158 6.90 -3.61 -10.57
C ASN A 158 6.57 -2.69 -9.39
N THR A 159 5.35 -2.74 -8.85
CA THR A 159 4.99 -2.01 -7.61
C THR A 159 5.87 -2.41 -6.44
N GLY A 160 6.10 -3.70 -6.25
CA GLY A 160 7.01 -4.19 -5.20
C GLY A 160 8.45 -3.69 -5.38
N THR A 161 8.91 -3.58 -6.62
CA THR A 161 10.25 -3.08 -6.96
C THR A 161 10.37 -1.57 -6.71
N GLU A 162 9.39 -0.78 -7.15
CA GLU A 162 9.35 0.67 -6.92
C GLU A 162 9.27 1.00 -5.42
N LEU A 163 8.50 0.21 -4.65
CA LEU A 163 8.42 0.35 -3.20
C LEU A 163 9.78 0.03 -2.54
N ARG A 164 10.44 -1.05 -2.94
CA ARG A 164 11.77 -1.43 -2.42
C ARG A 164 12.83 -0.36 -2.69
N LEU A 165 12.76 0.27 -3.86
CA LEU A 165 13.67 1.34 -4.27
C LEU A 165 13.30 2.70 -3.68
N GLY A 166 12.21 2.79 -2.90
CA GLY A 166 11.72 4.03 -2.30
C GLY A 166 11.22 5.05 -3.31
N ARG A 167 10.91 4.65 -4.55
CA ARG A 167 10.37 5.56 -5.57
C ARG A 167 8.88 5.81 -5.40
N ILE A 168 8.18 4.87 -4.76
CA ILE A 168 6.84 5.08 -4.20
C ILE A 168 6.87 4.79 -2.70
N ASP A 169 6.03 5.48 -1.95
CA ASP A 169 5.85 5.20 -0.53
C ASP A 169 4.88 4.04 -0.29
N THR A 170 4.87 3.57 0.96
CA THR A 170 3.98 2.52 1.47
C THR A 170 2.49 2.78 1.17
N GLY A 171 2.02 4.02 1.31
CA GLY A 171 0.63 4.39 1.04
C GLY A 171 0.25 4.21 -0.42
N ARG A 172 1.09 4.66 -1.36
CA ARG A 172 0.87 4.48 -2.81
C ARG A 172 0.90 3.00 -3.20
N ALA A 173 1.88 2.24 -2.71
CA ALA A 173 1.96 0.80 -3.00
C ALA A 173 0.74 0.03 -2.48
N ARG A 174 0.25 0.39 -1.27
CA ARG A 174 -0.99 -0.17 -0.71
C ARG A 174 -2.21 0.20 -1.54
N VAL A 175 -2.30 1.44 -2.04
CA VAL A 175 -3.39 1.88 -2.93
C VAL A 175 -3.45 1.04 -4.21
N ILE A 176 -2.30 0.77 -4.84
CA ILE A 176 -2.23 -0.08 -6.04
C ILE A 176 -2.66 -1.52 -5.68
N ALA A 177 -2.04 -2.11 -4.67
CA ALA A 177 -2.30 -3.50 -4.29
C ALA A 177 -3.74 -3.74 -3.82
N ASP A 178 -4.29 -2.86 -3.00
CA ASP A 178 -5.67 -3.00 -2.50
C ASP A 178 -6.70 -2.65 -3.59
N GLY A 179 -6.39 -1.69 -4.48
CA GLY A 179 -7.25 -1.32 -5.60
C GLY A 179 -7.42 -2.44 -6.63
N LEU A 180 -6.42 -3.33 -6.73
CA LEU A 180 -6.36 -4.43 -7.68
C LEU A 180 -6.61 -5.81 -7.04
N ALA A 181 -6.85 -5.87 -5.72
CA ALA A 181 -6.97 -7.13 -4.98
C ALA A 181 -8.10 -8.07 -5.46
N GLU A 182 -9.17 -7.52 -6.04
CA GLU A 182 -10.31 -8.29 -6.58
C GLU A 182 -10.25 -8.45 -8.12
N CYS A 183 -9.13 -8.10 -8.75
CA CYS A 183 -8.93 -8.25 -10.18
C CYS A 183 -8.22 -9.56 -10.50
N SER A 184 -8.44 -10.08 -11.71
CA SER A 184 -7.56 -11.14 -12.24
C SER A 184 -6.12 -10.64 -12.30
N TRP A 185 -5.16 -11.57 -12.24
CA TRP A 185 -3.74 -11.19 -12.24
C TRP A 185 -3.35 -10.49 -13.56
N GLN A 186 -3.96 -10.85 -14.69
CA GLN A 186 -3.75 -10.20 -16.00
C GLN A 186 -4.23 -8.75 -15.98
N MET A 187 -5.43 -8.51 -15.44
CA MET A 187 -5.99 -7.17 -15.29
C MET A 187 -5.13 -6.32 -14.34
N ALA A 188 -4.71 -6.91 -13.22
CA ALA A 188 -3.85 -6.23 -12.26
C ALA A 188 -2.51 -5.80 -12.89
N MET A 189 -1.87 -6.67 -13.69
CA MET A 189 -0.66 -6.32 -14.44
C MET A 189 -0.90 -5.20 -15.46
N ALA A 190 -1.96 -5.30 -16.26
CA ALA A 190 -2.27 -4.29 -17.27
C ALA A 190 -2.53 -2.90 -16.63
N VAL A 191 -3.22 -2.87 -15.50
CA VAL A 191 -3.46 -1.61 -14.77
C VAL A 191 -2.19 -1.12 -14.08
N GLU A 192 -1.37 -2.01 -13.51
CA GLU A 192 -0.06 -1.65 -12.95
C GLU A 192 0.80 -0.92 -13.98
N ASP A 193 0.96 -1.50 -15.18
CA ASP A 193 1.75 -0.91 -16.26
C ASP A 193 1.24 0.47 -16.67
N ALA A 194 -0.08 0.69 -16.64
CA ALA A 194 -0.69 1.96 -16.98
C ALA A 194 -0.50 3.06 -15.92
N VAL A 195 -0.57 2.71 -14.62
CA VAL A 195 -0.61 3.72 -13.54
C VAL A 195 0.73 3.92 -12.83
N LEU A 196 1.56 2.88 -12.75
CA LEU A 196 2.78 2.89 -11.96
C LEU A 196 3.81 3.94 -12.43
N PRO A 197 4.03 4.17 -13.75
CA PRO A 197 4.99 5.18 -14.21
C PRO A 197 4.69 6.60 -13.70
N GLY A 198 3.41 6.93 -13.50
CA GLY A 198 3.00 8.23 -12.97
C GLY A 198 2.78 8.26 -11.45
N ALA A 199 2.81 7.10 -10.77
CA ALA A 199 2.47 7.00 -9.36
C ALA A 199 3.31 7.89 -8.41
N PRO A 200 4.63 8.07 -8.60
CA PRO A 200 5.45 8.90 -7.69
C PRO A 200 4.96 10.36 -7.59
N GLN A 201 4.38 10.91 -8.67
CA GLN A 201 3.90 12.29 -8.74
C GLN A 201 2.42 12.45 -8.36
N ARG A 202 1.74 11.36 -7.98
CA ARG A 202 0.32 11.39 -7.60
C ARG A 202 0.17 11.35 -6.09
N THR A 203 -0.81 12.06 -5.55
CA THR A 203 -1.32 11.78 -4.20
C THR A 203 -2.06 10.45 -4.18
N ALA A 204 -2.21 9.83 -3.00
CA ALA A 204 -2.98 8.58 -2.85
C ALA A 204 -4.42 8.70 -3.40
N GLY A 205 -5.08 9.85 -3.22
CA GLY A 205 -6.43 10.10 -3.76
C GLY A 205 -6.47 10.27 -5.28
N GLN A 206 -5.44 10.87 -5.90
CA GLN A 206 -5.32 10.90 -7.35
C GLN A 206 -5.03 9.50 -7.91
N LEU A 207 -4.11 8.75 -7.29
CA LEU A 207 -3.75 7.41 -7.71
C LEU A 207 -4.95 6.44 -7.67
N ARG A 208 -5.80 6.52 -6.63
CA ARG A 208 -7.07 5.75 -6.59
C ARG A 208 -7.96 6.06 -7.80
N ARG A 209 -8.06 7.33 -8.20
CA ARG A 209 -8.84 7.73 -9.38
C ARG A 209 -8.18 7.26 -10.68
N ASP A 210 -6.86 7.29 -10.76
CA ASP A 210 -6.10 6.80 -11.90
C ASP A 210 -6.31 5.28 -12.09
N ILE A 211 -6.23 4.50 -11.01
CA ILE A 211 -6.55 3.07 -11.00
C ILE A 211 -8.00 2.82 -11.43
N ALA A 212 -8.96 3.56 -10.89
CA ALA A 212 -10.36 3.39 -11.27
C ALA A 212 -10.60 3.67 -12.77
N ARG A 213 -9.95 4.70 -13.32
CA ARG A 213 -10.01 5.01 -14.76
C ARG A 213 -9.32 3.94 -15.61
N ALA A 214 -8.15 3.46 -15.18
CA ALA A 214 -7.43 2.41 -15.87
C ALA A 214 -8.24 1.09 -15.90
N LEU A 215 -8.87 0.71 -14.79
CA LEU A 215 -9.75 -0.46 -14.72
C LEU A 215 -10.89 -0.40 -15.73
N ILE A 216 -11.55 0.77 -15.87
CA ILE A 216 -12.60 0.97 -16.86
C ILE A 216 -12.05 0.89 -18.29
N ALA A 217 -10.85 1.43 -18.52
CA ALA A 217 -10.24 1.42 -19.85
C ALA A 217 -9.80 0.02 -20.30
N VAL A 218 -9.33 -0.83 -19.38
CA VAL A 218 -8.88 -2.20 -19.71
C VAL A 218 -10.07 -3.13 -19.93
N ASP A 219 -11.11 -3.08 -19.10
CA ASP A 219 -12.33 -3.87 -19.28
C ASP A 219 -13.56 -3.17 -18.70
N PRO A 220 -14.35 -2.50 -19.56
CA PRO A 220 -15.61 -1.86 -19.15
C PRO A 220 -16.62 -2.85 -18.55
N ALA A 221 -16.73 -4.07 -19.08
CA ALA A 221 -17.74 -5.05 -18.66
C ALA A 221 -17.41 -5.61 -17.27
N GLU A 222 -16.15 -5.94 -17.01
CA GLU A 222 -15.71 -6.38 -15.68
C GLU A 222 -15.74 -5.21 -14.67
N ALA A 223 -15.57 -3.97 -15.12
CA ALA A 223 -15.78 -2.80 -14.27
C ALA A 223 -17.25 -2.66 -13.82
N GLU A 224 -18.20 -2.90 -14.72
CA GLU A 224 -19.64 -2.95 -14.40
C GLU A 224 -19.96 -4.12 -13.46
N ALA A 225 -19.46 -5.33 -13.75
CA ALA A 225 -19.65 -6.50 -12.89
C ALA A 225 -19.08 -6.28 -11.48
N ARG A 226 -17.89 -5.68 -11.36
CA ARG A 226 -17.29 -5.31 -10.07
C ARG A 226 -18.10 -4.26 -9.33
N ALA A 227 -18.67 -3.28 -10.05
CA ALA A 227 -19.58 -2.33 -9.46
C ALA A 227 -20.82 -3.04 -8.89
N ALA A 228 -21.40 -3.99 -9.64
CA ALA A 228 -22.51 -4.82 -9.17
C ALA A 228 -22.15 -5.66 -7.93
N ARG A 229 -21.00 -6.35 -7.91
CA ARG A 229 -20.52 -7.07 -6.72
C ARG A 229 -20.33 -6.16 -5.50
N ARG A 230 -19.81 -4.95 -5.69
CA ARG A 230 -19.71 -3.96 -4.58
C ARG A 230 -21.08 -3.46 -4.13
N GLN A 231 -22.05 -3.35 -5.05
CA GLN A 231 -23.42 -3.06 -4.68
C GLN A 231 -23.98 -4.19 -3.81
N GLU A 232 -23.69 -5.46 -4.08
CA GLU A 232 -24.13 -6.58 -3.24
C GLU A 232 -23.52 -6.56 -1.83
N ARG A 233 -22.34 -5.96 -1.66
CA ARG A 233 -21.64 -5.82 -0.37
C ARG A 233 -22.09 -4.63 0.50
N ARG A 234 -23.24 -4.03 0.18
CA ARG A 234 -23.89 -2.98 1.00
C ARG A 234 -24.00 -3.46 2.45
N ARG A 235 -23.38 -2.73 3.38
CA ARG A 235 -23.52 -3.02 4.81
C ARG A 235 -23.34 -1.79 5.67
N VAL A 236 -23.93 -1.85 6.84
CA VAL A 236 -23.59 -0.99 7.98
C VAL A 236 -22.93 -1.88 9.03
N SER A 237 -21.72 -1.54 9.46
CA SER A 237 -21.03 -2.33 10.48
C SER A 237 -21.75 -2.25 11.82
N ARG A 238 -21.63 -3.28 12.65
CA ARG A 238 -22.04 -3.19 14.05
C ARG A 238 -21.22 -2.10 14.78
N PRO A 239 -21.77 -1.47 15.85
CA PRO A 239 -21.00 -0.55 16.68
C PRO A 239 -19.74 -1.22 17.22
N ARG A 240 -18.59 -0.56 17.05
CA ARG A 240 -17.31 -0.95 17.64
C ARG A 240 -16.93 0.06 18.70
N ALA A 241 -16.79 -0.40 19.95
CA ALA A 241 -16.34 0.44 21.05
C ALA A 241 -14.96 1.04 20.77
N LEU A 242 -14.81 2.31 21.12
CA LEU A 242 -13.58 3.09 21.12
C LEU A 242 -13.27 3.52 22.57
N ALA A 243 -12.28 4.40 22.76
CA ALA A 243 -11.99 5.00 24.06
C ALA A 243 -13.11 5.95 24.51
N ASP A 244 -13.16 6.25 25.80
CA ASP A 244 -13.99 7.31 26.41
C ASP A 244 -15.48 7.21 26.06
N GLU A 245 -16.05 5.99 26.16
CA GLU A 245 -17.48 5.71 25.92
C GLU A 245 -17.97 6.04 24.51
N THR A 246 -17.06 6.22 23.56
CA THR A 246 -17.42 6.43 22.16
C THR A 246 -17.49 5.12 21.39
N ALA A 247 -18.23 5.13 20.28
CA ALA A 247 -18.31 3.99 19.37
C ALA A 247 -18.29 4.48 17.92
N ALA A 248 -17.79 3.64 17.01
CA ALA A 248 -17.80 3.89 15.59
C ALA A 248 -18.58 2.83 14.82
N MET A 249 -19.19 3.27 13.73
CA MET A 249 -19.81 2.43 12.71
C MET A 249 -19.35 2.91 11.32
N THR A 250 -19.27 1.98 10.38
CA THR A 250 -18.92 2.27 8.98
C THR A 250 -20.08 1.89 8.06
N ILE A 251 -20.40 2.77 7.12
CA ILE A 251 -21.40 2.52 6.07
C ILE A 251 -20.64 2.31 4.75
N GLU A 252 -20.90 1.19 4.09
CA GLU A 252 -20.32 0.85 2.79
C GLU A 252 -21.43 0.46 1.81
N GLY A 253 -21.35 0.97 0.57
CA GLY A 253 -22.36 0.72 -0.45
C GLY A 253 -22.11 1.50 -1.75
N PRO A 254 -23.11 1.55 -2.66
CA PRO A 254 -23.03 2.31 -3.90
C PRO A 254 -22.70 3.78 -3.61
N ALA A 255 -21.72 4.33 -4.33
CA ALA A 255 -21.25 5.70 -4.11
C ALA A 255 -22.40 6.73 -4.18
N ALA A 256 -23.34 6.57 -5.11
CA ALA A 256 -24.51 7.43 -5.22
C ALA A 256 -25.37 7.44 -3.94
N ALA A 257 -25.61 6.28 -3.33
CA ALA A 257 -26.41 6.16 -2.12
C ALA A 257 -25.69 6.75 -0.89
N VAL A 258 -24.39 6.50 -0.76
CA VAL A 258 -23.58 7.05 0.34
C VAL A 258 -23.44 8.57 0.22
N LEU A 259 -23.24 9.09 -1.00
CA LEU A 259 -23.20 10.53 -1.27
C LEU A 259 -24.55 11.20 -1.02
N ALA A 260 -25.66 10.56 -1.39
CA ALA A 260 -26.99 11.08 -1.10
C ALA A 260 -27.22 11.22 0.42
N LEU A 261 -26.80 10.23 1.21
CA LEU A 261 -26.85 10.30 2.67
C LEU A 261 -25.96 11.43 3.22
N ASP A 262 -24.71 11.53 2.76
CA ASP A 262 -23.78 12.61 3.14
C ASP A 262 -24.38 14.00 2.86
N GLN A 263 -24.95 14.18 1.66
CA GLN A 263 -25.60 15.43 1.26
C GLN A 263 -26.82 15.75 2.11
N ALA A 264 -27.67 14.77 2.42
CA ALA A 264 -28.84 14.96 3.29
C ALA A 264 -28.42 15.41 4.71
N LEU A 265 -27.43 14.75 5.29
CA LEU A 265 -26.89 15.11 6.60
C LEU A 265 -26.25 16.50 6.59
N HIS A 266 -25.48 16.83 5.56
CA HIS A 266 -24.85 18.13 5.42
C HIS A 266 -25.88 19.25 5.22
N ALA A 267 -26.92 19.03 4.43
CA ALA A 267 -28.01 19.97 4.23
C ALA A 267 -28.77 20.24 5.55
N ARG A 268 -29.07 19.19 6.32
CA ARG A 268 -29.72 19.32 7.63
C ARG A 268 -28.87 20.10 8.64
N ALA A 269 -27.56 19.86 8.65
CA ALA A 269 -26.61 20.59 9.49
C ALA A 269 -26.51 22.07 9.11
N LYS A 270 -26.49 22.38 7.80
CA LYS A 270 -26.52 23.77 7.31
C LYS A 270 -27.81 24.49 7.68
N ALA A 271 -28.96 23.82 7.60
CA ALA A 271 -30.23 24.39 8.03
C ALA A 271 -30.21 24.73 9.54
N ALA A 272 -29.77 23.80 10.40
CA ALA A 272 -29.62 24.07 11.83
C ALA A 272 -28.68 25.26 12.11
N LYS A 273 -27.58 25.37 11.36
CA LYS A 273 -26.66 26.52 11.46
C LYS A 273 -27.33 27.84 11.09
N ALA A 274 -28.12 27.85 10.03
CA ALA A 274 -28.86 29.04 9.62
C ALA A 274 -29.89 29.47 10.69
N ASP A 275 -30.44 28.50 11.43
CA ASP A 275 -31.37 28.72 12.55
C ASP A 275 -30.66 29.14 13.86
N GLY A 276 -29.34 29.35 13.83
CA GLY A 276 -28.56 29.87 14.96
C GLY A 276 -27.93 28.79 15.86
N ASP A 277 -27.94 27.51 15.48
CA ASP A 277 -27.30 26.46 16.27
C ASP A 277 -25.78 26.66 16.36
N THR A 278 -25.24 26.62 17.58
CA THR A 278 -23.81 26.91 17.84
C THR A 278 -22.90 25.70 17.66
N ARG A 279 -23.43 24.47 17.66
CA ARG A 279 -22.67 23.22 17.49
C ARG A 279 -21.93 23.14 16.16
N THR A 280 -20.88 22.32 16.05
CA THR A 280 -20.12 22.17 14.80
C THR A 280 -20.95 21.45 13.73
N ILE A 281 -20.58 21.61 12.45
CA ILE A 281 -21.23 20.88 11.35
C ILE A 281 -21.17 19.36 11.58
N ASP A 282 -20.04 18.85 12.07
CA ASP A 282 -19.87 17.42 12.32
C ASP A 282 -20.78 16.92 13.46
N GLN A 283 -20.90 17.69 14.54
CA GLN A 283 -21.84 17.41 15.63
C GLN A 283 -23.28 17.37 15.11
N LEU A 284 -23.69 18.38 14.33
CA LEU A 284 -25.04 18.46 13.77
C LEU A 284 -25.35 17.34 12.79
N ARG A 285 -24.36 16.91 12.00
CA ARG A 285 -24.49 15.76 11.09
C ARG A 285 -24.66 14.46 11.88
N PHE A 286 -23.86 14.27 12.94
CA PHE A 286 -23.97 13.10 13.81
C PHE A 286 -25.35 13.07 14.49
N ASP A 287 -25.77 14.17 15.09
CA ASP A 287 -27.05 14.29 15.79
C ASP A 287 -28.24 14.08 14.85
N ALA A 288 -28.15 14.57 13.60
CA ALA A 288 -29.17 14.32 12.59
C ALA A 288 -29.30 12.82 12.27
N LEU A 289 -28.19 12.11 12.11
CA LEU A 289 -28.19 10.68 11.84
C LEU A 289 -28.65 9.86 13.05
N ALA A 290 -28.16 10.20 14.25
CA ALA A 290 -28.54 9.56 15.51
C ALA A 290 -30.03 9.76 15.81
N GLY A 291 -30.57 10.94 15.52
CA GLY A 291 -31.98 11.27 15.68
C GLY A 291 -32.91 10.36 14.89
N ILE A 292 -32.53 9.97 13.66
CA ILE A 292 -33.29 8.99 12.86
C ILE A 292 -33.40 7.65 13.59
N GLY A 293 -32.30 7.19 14.20
CA GLY A 293 -32.29 5.95 14.99
C GLY A 293 -33.16 6.04 16.24
N SER A 294 -33.08 7.16 16.97
CA SER A 294 -33.92 7.41 18.14
C SER A 294 -35.41 7.48 17.79
N GLU A 295 -35.76 8.18 16.72
CA GLU A 295 -37.14 8.28 16.22
C GLU A 295 -37.67 6.90 15.79
N ALA A 296 -36.86 6.10 15.12
CA ALA A 296 -37.24 4.75 14.73
C ALA A 296 -37.49 3.83 15.92
N LEU A 297 -36.68 3.92 16.99
CA LEU A 297 -36.92 3.16 18.21
C LEU A 297 -38.20 3.60 18.93
N ALA A 298 -38.52 4.91 18.90
CA ALA A 298 -39.72 5.45 19.53
C ALA A 298 -41.00 5.11 18.75
N THR A 299 -40.92 5.13 17.41
CA THR A 299 -42.09 4.94 16.52
C THR A 299 -42.24 3.51 16.02
N GLY A 300 -41.21 2.68 16.15
CA GLY A 300 -41.13 1.35 15.55
C GLY A 300 -40.91 1.37 14.04
N TYR A 301 -40.61 2.52 13.44
CA TYR A 301 -40.52 2.68 11.99
C TYR A 301 -39.19 3.30 11.57
N LEU A 302 -38.43 2.64 10.69
CA LEU A 302 -37.18 3.14 10.14
C LEU A 302 -37.21 3.13 8.61
N GLY A 303 -37.38 4.28 7.99
CA GLY A 303 -37.33 4.45 6.52
C GLY A 303 -38.60 5.03 5.91
N PRO A 304 -38.77 4.94 4.57
CA PRO A 304 -39.99 5.33 3.87
C PRO A 304 -41.09 4.28 4.05
N LYS A 305 -42.35 4.72 4.26
CA LYS A 305 -43.57 3.91 4.58
C LYS A 305 -43.86 2.67 3.70
N GLU A 306 -43.12 2.46 2.62
CA GLU A 306 -43.40 1.50 1.55
C GLU A 306 -42.55 0.21 1.62
N TRP A 307 -41.75 0.00 2.66
CA TRP A 307 -40.96 -1.23 2.85
C TRP A 307 -41.69 -2.33 3.67
N GLY A 308 -43.03 -2.30 3.68
CA GLY A 308 -43.89 -3.27 4.36
C GLY A 308 -44.54 -4.25 3.40
#